data_AF-A0A7W1HZX7-F1
#
_entry.id   AF-A0A7W1HZX7-F1
#
_cell.length_a   1.000
_cell.length_b   1.000
_cell.length_c   1.000
_cell.angle_alpha   90.00
_cell.angle_beta   90.00
_cell.angle_gamma   90.00
#
_symmetry.space_group_name_H-M   'P 1'
#
loop_
_entity.id
_entity.type
_entity.pdbx_description
1 polymer ?
#
loop_
_entity_poly.entity_id
_entity_poly.type
_entity_poly.pdbx_seq_one_letter_code
_entity_poly.pdbx_strand_id
1 'polypeptide(L)' 'GYEVRDPRGRKIGRLKRLFLNESGGTEYAEVKVGLFGLKTLLIPVQTVTVDAERRFLVLE' A
#
# COMPACT_ATOMS: atom_id res chain seq x y z
N GLY A 1 7.34 -8.00 -2.09
CA GLY A 1 6.47 -6.94 -1.53
C GLY A 1 5.59 -6.36 -2.60
N TYR A 2 4.39 -5.92 -2.23
CA TYR A 2 3.38 -5.40 -3.15
C TYR A 2 3.76 -4.03 -3.73
N GLU A 3 3.39 -3.77 -4.98
CA GLU A 3 3.43 -2.44 -5.57
C GLU A 3 2.09 -1.72 -5.31
N VAL A 4 2.17 -0.45 -4.93
CA VAL A 4 0.97 0.37 -4.70
C VAL A 4 0.73 1.23 -5.93
N ARG A 5 -0.49 1.17 -6.47
CA ARG A 5 -0.89 1.84 -7.71
C ARG A 5 -2.11 2.70 -7.49
N ASP A 6 -2.21 3.78 -8.25
CA ASP A 6 -3.43 4.56 -8.33
C ASP A 6 -4.49 3.85 -9.20
N PRO A 7 -5.75 4.34 -9.24
CA PRO A 7 -6.82 3.73 -10.04
C PRO A 7 -6.52 3.68 -11.55
N ARG A 8 -5.58 4.50 -12.05
CA ARG A 8 -5.15 4.52 -13.46
C ARG A 8 -3.99 3.55 -13.72
N GLY A 9 -3.60 2.76 -12.72
CA GLY A 9 -2.51 1.80 -12.80
C GLY A 9 -1.12 2.41 -12.69
N ARG A 10 -0.98 3.70 -12.36
CA ARG A 10 0.32 4.36 -12.19
C ARG A 10 0.92 3.99 -10.84
N LYS A 11 2.21 3.70 -10.81
CA LYS A 11 2.94 3.35 -9.59
C LYS A 11 3.02 4.57 -8.66
N ILE A 12 2.56 4.38 -7.41
CA ILE A 12 2.73 5.31 -6.31
C ILE A 12 4.00 4.95 -5.52
N GLY A 13 4.17 3.67 -5.22
CA GLY A 13 5.26 3.22 -4.34
C GLY A 13 5.27 1.72 -4.11
N ARG A 14 5.93 1.30 -3.02
CA ARG A 14 6.02 -0.11 -2.62
C ARG A 14 5.59 -0.30 -1.17
N LEU A 15 4.78 -1.31 -0.93
CA LEU A 15 4.41 -1.73 0.42
C LEU A 15 5.68 -2.13 1.19
N LYS A 16 5.87 -1.52 2.35
CA LYS A 16 6.96 -1.79 3.28
C LYS A 16 6.50 -2.69 4.41
N ARG A 17 5.39 -2.36 5.08
CA ARG A 17 4.80 -3.15 6.17
C ARG A 17 3.32 -2.81 6.35
N LEU A 18 2.63 -3.64 7.12
CA LEU A 18 1.27 -3.41 7.58
C LEU A 18 1.29 -3.02 9.05
N PHE A 19 0.39 -2.13 9.44
CA PHE A 19 0.06 -1.79 10.82
C PHE A 19 -1.26 -2.46 11.18
N LEU A 20 -1.29 -3.03 12.38
CA LEU A 20 -2.47 -3.69 12.91
C LEU A 20 -3.06 -2.82 14.02
N ASN A 21 -4.37 -2.85 14.17
CA ASN A 21 -5.07 -2.28 15.31
C ASN A 21 -4.99 -3.22 16.53
N GLU A 22 -5.60 -2.79 17.64
CA GLU A 22 -5.57 -3.55 18.92
C GLU A 22 -6.21 -4.93 18.83
N SER A 23 -7.20 -5.12 17.94
CA SER A 23 -7.83 -6.42 17.71
C SER A 23 -7.07 -7.30 16.72
N GLY A 24 -5.88 -6.88 16.27
CA GLY A 24 -5.06 -7.61 15.29
C GLY A 24 -5.51 -7.47 13.83
N GLY A 25 -6.55 -6.67 13.56
CA GLY A 25 -7.01 -6.34 12.21
C GLY A 25 -6.02 -5.42 11.52
N THR A 26 -5.83 -5.58 10.21
CA THR A 26 -4.96 -4.67 9.44
C THR A 26 -5.65 -3.31 9.29
N GLU A 27 -4.93 -2.23 9.58
CA GLU A 27 -5.47 -0.86 9.56
C GLU A 27 -4.79 0.02 8.51
N TYR A 28 -3.45 0.03 8.49
CA TYR A 28 -2.69 0.86 7.55
C TYR A 28 -1.58 0.09 6.84
N ALA A 29 -1.33 0.48 5.59
CA ALA A 29 -0.16 0.09 4.82
C ALA A 29 0.90 1.20 4.84
N GLU A 30 2.12 0.87 5.29
CA GLU A 30 3.28 1.75 5.09
C GLU A 30 3.79 1.62 3.66
N VAL A 31 3.82 2.74 2.93
CA VAL A 31 4.23 2.77 1.52
C VAL A 31 5.43 3.69 1.36
N LYS A 32 6.52 3.16 0.81
CA LYS A 32 7.70 3.94 0.43
C LYS A 32 7.48 4.53 -0.96
N VAL A 33 7.64 5.85 -1.09
CA VAL A 33 7.36 6.61 -2.32
C VAL A 33 8.53 7.49 -2.76
N GLY A 34 8.52 7.91 -4.03
CA GLY A 34 9.55 8.75 -4.64
C GLY A 34 10.79 7.99 -5.12
N LEU A 35 11.70 8.69 -5.82
CA LEU A 35 12.82 8.12 -6.58
C LEU A 35 13.83 7.30 -5.76
N PHE A 36 13.84 7.46 -4.43
CA PHE A 36 14.70 6.69 -3.52
C PHE A 36 13.94 6.05 -2.35
N GLY A 37 12.60 6.10 -2.36
CA GLY A 37 11.78 5.59 -1.25
C GLY A 37 12.00 6.30 0.08
N LEU A 38 12.54 7.54 0.08
CA LEU A 38 12.84 8.28 1.31
C LEU A 38 11.60 8.86 1.99
N LYS A 39 10.49 8.99 1.25
CA LYS A 39 9.21 9.42 1.78
C LYS A 39 8.34 8.21 2.09
N THR A 40 7.55 8.32 3.16
CA THR A 40 6.58 7.30 3.58
C THR A 40 5.18 7.90 3.59
N LEU A 41 4.20 7.12 3.12
CA LEU A 41 2.76 7.37 3.31
C LEU A 41 2.14 6.23 4.12
N LEU A 42 1.11 6.56 4.90
CA LEU A 42 0.20 5.58 5.48
C LEU A 42 -1.09 5.59 4.68
N ILE A 43 -1.51 4.42 4.22
CA ILE A 43 -2.72 4.24 3.42
C ILE A 43 -3.66 3.34 4.21
N PRO A 44 -4.90 3.77 4.51
CA PRO A 44 -5.88 2.91 5.15
C PRO A 44 -6.17 1.70 4.25
N VAL A 45 -6.17 0.49 4.80
CA VAL A 45 -6.35 -0.71 3.96
C VAL A 45 -7.77 -0.84 3.41
N GLN A 46 -8.75 -0.17 4.01
CA GLN A 46 -10.11 -0.12 3.48
C GLN A 46 -10.25 0.68 2.17
N THR A 47 -9.23 1.44 1.77
CA THR A 47 -9.23 2.21 0.51
C THR A 47 -8.43 1.51 -0.59
N VAL A 48 -8.11 0.22 -0.43
CA VAL A 48 -7.30 -0.51 -1.42
C VAL A 48 -7.90 -1.86 -1.80
N THR A 49 -7.90 -2.15 -3.10
CA THR A 49 -8.14 -3.51 -3.61
C THR A 49 -6.83 -4.28 -3.69
N VAL A 50 -6.87 -5.57 -3.36
CA VAL A 50 -5.70 -6.46 -3.46
C VAL A 50 -5.77 -7.28 -4.74
N ASP A 51 -4.76 -7.14 -5.60
CA ASP A 51 -4.46 -8.09 -6.68
C ASP A 51 -3.30 -8.96 -6.24
N ALA A 52 -3.62 -10.14 -5.70
CA ALA A 52 -2.62 -11.05 -5.14
C ALA A 52 -1.73 -11.69 -6.21
N GLU A 53 -2.27 -11.95 -7.40
CA GLU A 53 -1.52 -12.56 -8.51
C GLU A 53 -0.42 -11.63 -9.01
N ARG A 54 -0.77 -10.37 -9.27
CA ARG A 54 0.19 -9.35 -9.73
C ARG A 54 0.97 -8.71 -8.60
N ARG A 55 0.58 -8.99 -7.35
CA ARG A 55 1.12 -8.38 -6.13
C ARG A 55 0.94 -6.86 -6.14
N PHE A 56 -0.26 -6.40 -6.46
CA PHE A 56 -0.62 -4.98 -6.43
C PHE A 56 -1.62 -4.66 -5.31
N LEU A 57 -1.46 -3.48 -4.74
CA LEU A 57 -2.50 -2.79 -3.99
C LEU A 57 -2.94 -1.61 -4.86
N VAL A 58 -4.21 -1.56 -5.22
CA VAL A 58 -4.78 -0.51 -6.06
C VAL A 58 -5.64 0.38 -5.19
N LEU A 59 -5.38 1.69 -5.17
CA LEU A 59 -6.24 2.64 -4.46
C LEU A 59 -7.62 2.70 -5.13
N GLU A 60 -8.67 2.79 -4.32
CA GLU A 60 -10.06 3.04 -4.75
C GLU A 60 -10.44 4.52 -4.63
#